data_AF-A0A843H1Q3-F1
#
_entry.id   AF-A0A843H1Q3-F1
#
_cell.length_a   1.000
_cell.length_b   1.000
_cell.length_c   1.000
_cell.angle_alpha   90.00
_cell.angle_beta   90.00
_cell.angle_gamma   90.00
#
_symmetry.space_group_name_H-M   'P 1'
#
loop_
_entity.id
_entity.type
_entity.pdbx_description
1 polymer ?
#
loop_
_entity_poly.entity_id
_entity_poly.type
_entity_poly.pdbx_seq_one_letter_code
_entity_poly.pdbx_strand_id
1 'polypeptide(L)'
;MIDYKEFEEIVVNVLERDISSNEDQNLAISSPKDQSLFIVAGPGSGKTTVMVLKILKFIFVDDVSPNEILATTFTRKAASELLSRILSWGDKIKSKLIANYMDKMFSGEITDDAIIKEINRIDFNQINIGTIDSIADELLRIHRQAGTSQPILIEDFVANSVMINECLLKDDRYKHDSLQEYLAEITGKQSNTEQKPKVKNLTMMASILIEIKEHIYYNMVDINKILNNIQPTELGKQLALKLILEYAEILKSQNIYDFAMLETEFLRRLNSDSLNVFLNDIKIILVDEYQDTNLLQESIYFKIAESAIENGGNITVVGDDDQSLYRFRGASVDLFTNFIERIAKIGIEAKEVNLKTNYRSTENIIDLCNDFVELDDEYQSARVKEKPKIEVPSFNEDDSNQVPILGMVRHNEQLLATDVAKFIDELTRNGRVKRKIKRVLTKDENKKFNSDNKTTLINYRDKGFDLAEGEDEIVIELGDDGSAEDIAFLTF
;
A
#
# COMPACT_ATOMS: atom_id res chain seq x y z
N MET A 1 14.59 9.25 -26.10
CA MET A 1 14.82 8.38 -27.28
C MET A 1 13.72 8.51 -28.32
N ILE A 2 12.47 8.47 -27.87
CA ILE A 2 11.27 8.68 -28.71
C ILE A 2 10.43 9.82 -28.12
N ASP A 3 9.51 10.37 -28.89
CA ASP A 3 8.51 11.29 -28.34
C ASP A 3 7.38 10.51 -27.62
N TYR A 4 6.55 11.23 -26.87
CA TYR A 4 5.47 10.60 -26.11
C TYR A 4 4.40 9.96 -27.01
N LYS A 5 4.17 10.51 -28.21
CA LYS A 5 3.15 9.99 -29.12
C LYS A 5 3.57 8.63 -29.68
N GLU A 6 4.84 8.48 -30.08
CA GLU A 6 5.39 7.19 -30.47
C GLU A 6 5.37 6.19 -29.31
N PHE A 7 5.66 6.64 -28.09
CA PHE A 7 5.55 5.79 -26.89
C PHE A 7 4.12 5.29 -26.67
N GLU A 8 3.13 6.19 -26.71
CA GLU A 8 1.71 5.88 -26.58
C GLU A 8 1.24 4.89 -27.66
N GLU A 9 1.61 5.12 -28.92
CA GLU A 9 1.28 4.21 -30.03
C GLU A 9 1.86 2.81 -29.80
N ILE A 10 3.08 2.69 -29.27
CA ILE A 10 3.67 1.39 -28.92
C ILE A 10 2.91 0.75 -27.75
N VAL A 11 2.58 1.50 -26.71
CA VAL A 11 1.84 0.98 -25.55
C VAL A 11 0.48 0.42 -25.99
N VAL A 12 -0.28 1.16 -26.80
CA VAL A 12 -1.59 0.72 -27.29
C VAL A 12 -1.47 -0.51 -28.19
N ASN A 13 -0.57 -0.49 -29.18
CA ASN A 13 -0.53 -1.52 -30.22
C ASN A 13 0.31 -2.75 -29.87
N VAL A 14 1.31 -2.63 -28.99
CA VAL A 14 2.25 -3.72 -28.66
C VAL A 14 1.98 -4.29 -27.28
N LEU A 15 1.59 -3.44 -26.32
CA LEU A 15 1.26 -3.90 -24.97
C LEU A 15 -0.24 -4.18 -24.80
N GLU A 16 -1.07 -3.82 -25.79
CA GLU A 16 -2.53 -3.97 -25.76
C GLU A 16 -3.14 -3.28 -24.53
N ARG A 17 -2.62 -2.09 -24.22
CA ARG A 17 -3.08 -1.24 -23.11
C ARG A 17 -3.59 0.07 -23.66
N ASP A 18 -4.91 0.23 -23.68
CA ASP A 18 -5.53 1.47 -24.12
C ASP A 18 -5.44 2.54 -23.01
N ILE A 19 -4.33 3.28 -23.02
CA ILE A 19 -4.14 4.49 -22.23
C ILE A 19 -4.61 5.75 -22.96
N SER A 20 -5.04 5.63 -24.22
CA SER A 20 -5.44 6.77 -25.06
C SER A 20 -6.88 7.19 -24.80
N SER A 21 -7.75 6.24 -24.46
CA SER A 21 -9.15 6.52 -24.08
C SER A 21 -9.33 6.90 -22.60
N ASN A 22 -8.30 6.74 -21.76
CA ASN A 22 -8.34 7.14 -20.35
C ASN A 22 -7.49 8.40 -20.11
N GLU A 23 -8.14 9.56 -20.09
CA GLU A 23 -7.48 10.85 -19.87
C GLU A 23 -6.73 10.93 -18.54
N ASP A 24 -7.26 10.35 -17.46
CA ASP A 24 -6.65 10.43 -16.13
C ASP A 24 -5.34 9.62 -16.05
N GLN A 25 -5.34 8.40 -16.59
CA GLN A 25 -4.12 7.58 -16.70
C GLN A 25 -3.11 8.24 -17.64
N ASN A 26 -3.55 8.75 -18.79
CA ASN A 26 -2.68 9.44 -19.73
C ASN A 26 -2.04 10.67 -19.11
N LEU A 27 -2.81 11.49 -18.39
CA LEU A 27 -2.33 12.67 -17.68
C LEU A 27 -1.25 12.30 -16.65
N ALA A 28 -1.45 11.19 -15.91
CA ALA A 28 -0.48 10.71 -14.95
C ALA A 28 0.83 10.22 -15.61
N ILE A 29 0.73 9.50 -16.72
CA ILE A 29 1.90 8.91 -17.43
C ILE A 29 2.67 9.97 -18.21
N SER A 30 1.96 10.86 -18.92
CA SER A 30 2.53 11.89 -19.80
C SER A 30 3.19 13.05 -19.05
N SER A 31 2.99 13.18 -17.74
CA SER A 31 3.47 14.33 -16.98
C SER A 31 4.98 14.56 -17.20
N PRO A 32 5.44 15.83 -17.21
CA PRO A 32 6.85 16.17 -17.28
C PRO A 32 7.68 15.52 -16.16
N LYS A 33 8.96 15.29 -16.44
CA LYS A 33 9.89 14.64 -15.49
C LYS A 33 10.26 15.49 -14.28
N ASP A 34 9.99 16.78 -14.32
CA ASP A 34 10.19 17.75 -13.23
C ASP A 34 8.89 18.08 -12.49
N GLN A 35 7.77 17.41 -12.83
CA GLN A 35 6.49 17.60 -12.17
C GLN A 35 6.23 16.48 -11.15
N SER A 36 6.14 16.86 -9.88
CA SER A 36 5.70 15.93 -8.83
C SER A 36 4.20 15.69 -8.88
N LEU A 37 3.78 14.47 -8.56
CA LEU A 37 2.38 14.04 -8.65
C LEU A 37 1.89 13.41 -7.34
N PHE A 38 0.64 13.72 -7.04
CA PHE A 38 -0.19 13.05 -6.03
C PHE A 38 -1.31 12.30 -6.76
N ILE A 39 -1.17 10.98 -6.89
CA ILE A 39 -2.14 10.16 -7.61
C ILE A 39 -3.08 9.50 -6.61
N VAL A 40 -4.31 9.99 -6.58
CA VAL A 40 -5.40 9.42 -5.80
C VAL A 40 -6.13 8.42 -6.69
N ALA A 41 -6.13 7.15 -6.33
CA ALA A 41 -6.55 6.12 -7.26
C ALA A 41 -7.46 5.10 -6.60
N GLY A 42 -8.68 4.97 -7.11
CA GLY A 42 -9.64 3.99 -6.60
C GLY A 42 -9.15 2.54 -6.76
N PRO A 43 -9.80 1.56 -6.12
CA PRO A 43 -9.56 0.15 -6.39
C PRO A 43 -9.81 -0.17 -7.86
N GLY A 44 -8.98 -1.04 -8.44
CA GLY A 44 -9.14 -1.48 -9.83
C GLY A 44 -8.87 -0.41 -10.91
N SER A 45 -8.41 0.79 -10.53
CA SER A 45 -8.18 1.90 -11.47
C SER A 45 -6.91 1.82 -12.33
N GLY A 46 -6.10 0.78 -12.13
CA GLY A 46 -4.86 0.59 -12.87
C GLY A 46 -3.63 1.28 -12.26
N LYS A 47 -3.61 1.58 -10.95
CA LYS A 47 -2.45 2.11 -10.20
C LYS A 47 -1.10 1.55 -10.67
N THR A 48 -0.93 0.22 -10.59
CA THR A 48 0.31 -0.46 -10.99
C THR A 48 0.62 -0.29 -12.48
N THR A 49 -0.40 -0.28 -13.36
CA THR A 49 -0.21 -0.04 -14.79
C THR A 49 0.33 1.37 -15.04
N VAL A 50 -0.25 2.38 -14.39
CA VAL A 50 0.23 3.76 -14.46
C VAL A 50 1.66 3.87 -13.97
N MET A 51 2.01 3.25 -12.83
CA MET A 51 3.38 3.27 -12.31
C MET A 51 4.39 2.64 -13.27
N VAL A 52 4.10 1.45 -13.82
CA VAL A 52 5.00 0.77 -14.77
C VAL A 52 5.18 1.61 -16.03
N LEU A 53 4.09 2.09 -16.64
CA LEU A 53 4.15 2.88 -17.86
C LEU A 53 4.86 4.22 -17.63
N LYS A 54 4.67 4.85 -16.47
CA LYS A 54 5.36 6.08 -16.09
C LYS A 54 6.86 5.87 -15.94
N ILE A 55 7.32 4.77 -15.32
CA ILE A 55 8.74 4.40 -15.27
C ILE A 55 9.31 4.19 -16.68
N LEU A 56 8.62 3.44 -17.52
CA LEU A 56 9.06 3.20 -18.91
C LEU A 56 9.09 4.50 -19.72
N LYS A 57 8.11 5.39 -19.52
CA LYS A 57 8.07 6.73 -20.11
C LYS A 57 9.28 7.56 -19.69
N PHE A 58 9.64 7.57 -18.41
CA PHE A 58 10.85 8.26 -17.94
C PHE A 58 12.11 7.76 -18.66
N ILE A 59 12.23 6.45 -18.89
CA ILE A 59 13.38 5.86 -19.56
C ILE A 59 13.38 6.18 -21.07
N PHE A 60 12.30 5.88 -21.78
CA PHE A 60 12.29 5.96 -23.24
C PHE A 60 12.04 7.37 -23.80
N VAL A 61 11.26 8.18 -23.09
CA VAL A 61 10.85 9.52 -23.53
C VAL A 61 11.72 10.58 -22.89
N ASP A 62 11.88 10.54 -21.57
CA ASP A 62 12.53 11.62 -20.80
C ASP A 62 14.04 11.47 -20.60
N ASP A 63 14.62 10.37 -21.10
CA ASP A 63 16.04 10.04 -21.05
C ASP A 63 16.59 9.94 -19.61
N VAL A 64 15.81 9.28 -18.74
CA VAL A 64 16.21 8.95 -17.37
C VAL A 64 16.84 7.56 -17.36
N SER A 65 18.04 7.45 -16.82
CA SER A 65 18.73 6.16 -16.73
C SER A 65 18.06 5.29 -15.65
N PRO A 66 17.92 3.96 -15.85
CA PRO A 66 17.25 3.08 -14.88
C PRO A 66 17.78 3.19 -13.44
N ASN A 67 19.08 3.38 -13.24
CA ASN A 67 19.71 3.56 -11.92
C ASN A 67 19.35 4.87 -11.21
N GLU A 68 18.78 5.84 -11.91
CA GLU A 68 18.33 7.14 -11.37
C GLU A 68 16.88 7.07 -10.85
N ILE A 69 16.24 5.90 -10.93
CA ILE A 69 14.86 5.67 -10.54
C ILE A 69 14.80 4.83 -9.25
N LEU A 70 14.02 5.32 -8.29
CA LEU A 70 13.61 4.64 -7.08
C LEU A 70 12.10 4.38 -7.14
N ALA A 71 11.68 3.12 -7.03
CA ALA A 71 10.27 2.75 -6.92
C ALA A 71 10.04 1.91 -5.66
N THR A 72 9.15 2.38 -4.80
CA THR A 72 8.86 1.73 -3.51
C THR A 72 7.43 1.21 -3.47
N THR A 73 7.24 0.10 -2.78
CA THR A 73 5.93 -0.52 -2.56
C THR A 73 5.83 -1.03 -1.12
N PHE A 74 4.61 -1.30 -0.63
CA PHE A 74 4.42 -1.78 0.74
C PHE A 74 4.91 -3.22 0.97
N THR A 75 4.96 -4.08 -0.06
CA THR A 75 5.35 -5.49 0.10
C THR A 75 6.40 -5.93 -0.93
N ARG A 76 7.27 -6.87 -0.54
CA ARG A 76 8.24 -7.49 -1.47
C ARG A 76 7.59 -8.18 -2.67
N LYS A 77 6.37 -8.70 -2.49
CA LYS A 77 5.58 -9.30 -3.58
C LYS A 77 5.16 -8.24 -4.61
N ALA A 78 4.64 -7.10 -4.14
CA ALA A 78 4.27 -5.98 -5.01
C ALA A 78 5.50 -5.43 -5.76
N ALA A 79 6.63 -5.25 -5.07
CA ALA A 79 7.90 -4.87 -5.71
C ALA A 79 8.33 -5.85 -6.82
N SER A 80 8.25 -7.15 -6.55
CA SER A 80 8.60 -8.19 -7.53
C SER A 80 7.65 -8.19 -8.74
N GLU A 81 6.36 -7.99 -8.50
CA GLU A 81 5.36 -7.87 -9.57
C GLU A 81 5.60 -6.62 -10.43
N LEU A 82 5.89 -5.47 -9.80
CA LEU A 82 6.22 -4.22 -10.47
C LEU A 82 7.45 -4.40 -11.38
N LEU A 83 8.54 -4.97 -10.85
CA LEU A 83 9.76 -5.24 -11.62
C LEU A 83 9.48 -6.22 -12.77
N SER A 84 8.72 -7.30 -12.53
CA SER A 84 8.37 -8.26 -13.58
C SER A 84 7.60 -7.61 -14.73
N ARG A 85 6.69 -6.68 -14.45
CA ARG A 85 5.94 -5.94 -15.46
C ARG A 85 6.86 -4.97 -16.23
N ILE A 86 7.74 -4.25 -15.53
CA ILE A 86 8.73 -3.36 -16.15
C ILE A 86 9.63 -4.13 -17.11
N LEU A 87 10.19 -5.26 -16.68
CA LEU A 87 11.03 -6.12 -17.53
C LEU A 87 10.26 -6.59 -18.77
N SER A 88 9.07 -7.15 -18.56
CA SER A 88 8.25 -7.69 -19.65
C SER A 88 7.84 -6.62 -20.68
N TRP A 89 7.33 -5.49 -20.21
CA TRP A 89 6.83 -4.42 -21.08
C TRP A 89 7.98 -3.62 -21.68
N GLY A 90 9.02 -3.35 -20.90
CA GLY A 90 10.24 -2.70 -21.34
C GLY A 90 10.93 -3.48 -22.47
N ASP A 91 11.06 -4.80 -22.36
CA ASP A 91 11.66 -5.63 -23.41
C ASP A 91 10.83 -5.65 -24.70
N LYS A 92 9.49 -5.65 -24.59
CA LYS A 92 8.60 -5.51 -25.75
C LYS A 92 8.79 -4.16 -26.45
N ILE A 93 8.87 -3.06 -25.68
CA ILE A 93 9.13 -1.72 -26.23
C ILE A 93 10.51 -1.67 -26.89
N LYS A 94 11.58 -2.14 -26.21
CA LYS A 94 12.94 -2.23 -26.77
C LYS A 94 12.94 -2.96 -28.11
N SER A 95 12.31 -4.13 -28.15
CA SER A 95 12.25 -4.97 -29.35
C SER A 95 11.53 -4.26 -30.50
N LYS A 96 10.42 -3.58 -30.22
CA LYS A 96 9.69 -2.81 -31.22
C LYS A 96 10.51 -1.63 -31.75
N LEU A 97 11.17 -0.89 -30.86
CA LEU A 97 12.01 0.24 -31.25
C LEU A 97 13.20 -0.20 -32.10
N ILE A 98 13.90 -1.26 -31.69
CA ILE A 98 15.01 -1.82 -32.48
C ILE A 98 14.53 -2.22 -33.88
N ALA A 99 13.39 -2.91 -33.99
CA ALA A 99 12.82 -3.25 -35.29
C ALA A 99 12.53 -2.00 -36.15
N ASN A 100 11.89 -0.98 -35.58
CA ASN A 100 11.59 0.27 -36.28
C ASN A 100 12.87 0.97 -36.77
N TYR A 101 13.93 1.05 -35.95
CA TYR A 101 15.20 1.65 -36.35
C TYR A 101 15.97 0.79 -37.37
N MET A 102 15.90 -0.53 -37.28
CA MET A 102 16.48 -1.41 -38.29
C MET A 102 15.81 -1.21 -39.65
N ASP A 103 14.49 -1.10 -39.70
CA ASP A 103 13.75 -0.82 -40.94
C ASP A 103 14.18 0.52 -41.56
N LYS A 104 14.32 1.58 -40.74
CA LYS A 104 14.86 2.89 -41.17
C LYS A 104 16.31 2.80 -41.68
N MET A 105 17.11 1.90 -41.11
CA MET A 105 18.49 1.67 -41.56
C MET A 105 18.51 0.94 -42.91
N PHE A 106 17.62 -0.04 -43.12
CA PHE A 106 17.47 -0.73 -44.40
C PHE A 106 16.89 0.16 -45.49
N SER A 107 15.99 1.10 -45.16
CA SER A 107 15.47 2.09 -46.11
C SER A 107 16.46 3.21 -46.44
N GLY A 108 17.56 3.31 -45.69
CA GLY A 108 18.60 4.33 -45.86
C GLY A 108 18.26 5.69 -45.23
N GLU A 109 17.22 5.77 -44.40
CA GLU A 109 16.85 6.98 -43.66
C GLU A 109 17.85 7.33 -42.54
N ILE A 110 18.48 6.31 -41.96
CA ILE A 110 19.57 6.45 -40.98
C ILE A 110 20.79 5.64 -41.41
N THR A 111 21.98 6.09 -41.05
CA THR A 111 23.25 5.50 -41.51
C THR A 111 24.13 4.95 -40.38
N ASP A 112 23.84 5.28 -39.12
CA ASP A 112 24.54 4.76 -37.95
C ASP A 112 23.62 3.92 -37.04
N ASP A 113 24.24 3.09 -36.20
CA ASP A 113 23.56 2.18 -35.27
C ASP A 113 23.63 2.66 -33.81
N ALA A 114 23.94 3.94 -33.57
CA ALA A 114 24.21 4.46 -32.23
C ALA A 114 23.00 4.32 -31.30
N ILE A 115 21.81 4.71 -31.79
CA ILE A 115 20.55 4.60 -31.03
C ILE A 115 20.21 3.12 -30.73
N ILE A 116 20.45 2.21 -31.67
CA ILE A 116 20.21 0.77 -31.46
C ILE A 116 21.12 0.25 -30.32
N LYS A 117 22.38 0.68 -30.28
CA LYS A 117 23.30 0.33 -29.19
C LYS A 117 22.86 0.93 -27.86
N GLU A 118 22.34 2.15 -27.86
CA GLU A 118 21.83 2.83 -26.67
C GLU A 118 20.61 2.10 -26.10
N ILE A 119 19.61 1.79 -26.93
CA ILE A 119 18.44 1.00 -26.53
C ILE A 119 18.87 -0.35 -25.96
N ASN A 120 19.80 -1.05 -26.61
CA ASN A 120 20.28 -2.34 -26.13
C ASN A 120 20.96 -2.28 -24.75
N ARG A 121 21.61 -1.15 -24.41
CA ARG A 121 22.29 -0.93 -23.12
C ARG A 121 21.35 -0.66 -21.96
N ILE A 122 20.08 -0.32 -22.21
CA ILE A 122 19.10 -0.14 -21.14
C ILE A 122 18.97 -1.45 -20.36
N ASP A 123 19.30 -1.40 -19.07
CA ASP A 123 19.17 -2.51 -18.14
C ASP A 123 18.18 -2.13 -17.03
N PHE A 124 16.96 -2.65 -17.15
CA PHE A 124 15.89 -2.38 -16.19
C PHE A 124 16.17 -2.97 -14.79
N ASN A 125 17.13 -3.90 -14.65
CA ASN A 125 17.49 -4.45 -13.34
C ASN A 125 18.26 -3.45 -12.47
N GLN A 126 18.70 -2.31 -13.03
CA GLN A 126 19.36 -1.26 -12.27
C GLN A 126 18.37 -0.32 -11.58
N ILE A 127 17.07 -0.45 -11.82
CA ILE A 127 16.05 0.33 -11.11
C ILE A 127 16.05 -0.11 -9.64
N ASN A 128 16.11 0.86 -8.74
CA ASN A 128 16.02 0.60 -7.30
C ASN A 128 14.56 0.33 -6.95
N ILE A 129 14.15 -0.95 -6.94
CA ILE A 129 12.76 -1.36 -6.63
C ILE A 129 12.73 -2.22 -5.37
N GLY A 130 11.88 -1.85 -4.41
CA GLY A 130 11.74 -2.64 -3.19
C GLY A 130 10.71 -2.11 -2.21
N THR A 131 10.72 -2.68 -1.01
CA THR A 131 10.14 -2.03 0.16
C THR A 131 11.15 -1.07 0.78
N ILE A 132 10.69 -0.06 1.50
CA ILE A 132 11.59 0.96 2.07
C ILE A 132 12.61 0.36 3.05
N ASP A 133 12.23 -0.64 3.84
CA ASP A 133 13.11 -1.39 4.72
C ASP A 133 14.16 -2.21 3.94
N SER A 134 13.78 -2.80 2.80
CA SER A 134 14.71 -3.58 1.98
C SER A 134 15.75 -2.67 1.32
N ILE A 135 15.32 -1.50 0.84
CA ILE A 135 16.20 -0.47 0.28
C ILE A 135 17.13 0.10 1.36
N ALA A 136 16.59 0.37 2.56
CA ALA A 136 17.39 0.81 3.69
C ALA A 136 18.47 -0.21 4.06
N ASP A 137 18.10 -1.50 4.20
CA ASP A 137 19.05 -2.57 4.52
C ASP A 137 20.16 -2.67 3.46
N GLU A 138 19.80 -2.65 2.18
CA GLU A 138 20.75 -2.71 1.08
C GLU A 138 21.72 -1.51 1.08
N LEU A 139 21.21 -0.27 1.12
CA LEU A 139 22.02 0.94 1.06
C LEU A 139 22.92 1.09 2.29
N LEU A 140 22.42 0.74 3.47
CA LEU A 140 23.21 0.76 4.71
C LEU A 140 24.36 -0.27 4.67
N ARG A 141 24.18 -1.41 3.99
CA ARG A 141 25.22 -2.43 3.79
C ARG A 141 26.25 -1.99 2.74
N ILE A 142 25.79 -1.48 1.60
CA ILE A 142 26.65 -1.05 0.49
C ILE A 142 27.53 0.14 0.89
N HIS A 143 26.91 1.16 1.50
CA HIS A 143 27.59 2.42 1.82
C HIS A 143 28.13 2.48 3.25
N ARG A 144 28.46 1.35 3.89
CA ARG A 144 29.01 1.35 5.26
C ARG A 144 30.39 2.02 5.32
N GLN A 145 30.73 2.56 6.48
CA GLN A 145 32.06 3.12 6.71
C GLN A 145 33.13 2.02 6.67
N ALA A 146 34.31 2.36 6.16
CA ALA A 146 35.43 1.43 6.11
C ALA A 146 35.81 0.97 7.53
N GLY A 147 35.87 -0.35 7.74
CA GLY A 147 36.23 -0.95 9.03
C GLY A 147 35.09 -1.13 10.02
N THR A 148 33.84 -0.79 9.68
CA THR A 148 32.68 -1.10 10.52
C THR A 148 32.10 -2.48 10.19
N SER A 149 31.48 -3.13 11.18
CA SER A 149 30.71 -4.35 10.94
C SER A 149 29.49 -4.06 10.06
N GLN A 150 28.95 -5.11 9.43
CA GLN A 150 27.71 -5.01 8.68
C GLN A 150 26.54 -4.84 9.65
N PRO A 151 25.56 -3.96 9.37
CA PRO A 151 24.32 -3.94 10.14
C PRO A 151 23.59 -5.28 9.98
N ILE A 152 23.04 -5.80 11.08
CA ILE A 152 22.26 -7.04 11.09
C ILE A 152 20.82 -6.69 11.41
N LEU A 153 19.93 -6.91 10.44
CA LEU A 153 18.49 -6.81 10.64
C LEU A 153 17.98 -8.10 11.33
N ILE A 154 17.21 -7.95 12.40
CA ILE A 154 16.58 -9.06 13.12
C ILE A 154 15.06 -9.09 12.94
N GLU A 155 14.49 -10.29 13.00
CA GLU A 155 13.05 -10.52 12.97
C GLU A 155 12.40 -10.36 14.35
N ASP A 156 11.08 -10.21 14.37
CA ASP A 156 10.27 -9.93 15.56
C ASP A 156 10.47 -10.95 16.70
N PHE A 157 10.64 -12.23 16.36
CA PHE A 157 10.84 -13.26 17.38
C PHE A 157 12.19 -13.09 18.12
N VAL A 158 13.22 -12.61 17.42
CA VAL A 158 14.53 -12.28 18.00
C VAL A 158 14.41 -11.02 18.84
N ALA A 159 13.73 -9.99 18.33
CA ALA A 159 13.45 -8.75 19.05
C ALA A 159 12.75 -9.02 20.40
N ASN A 160 11.69 -9.85 20.38
CA ASN A 160 11.00 -10.30 21.59
C ASN A 160 11.95 -11.08 22.52
N SER A 161 12.79 -11.95 21.98
CA SER A 161 13.74 -12.75 22.79
C SER A 161 14.78 -11.86 23.49
N VAL A 162 15.28 -10.82 22.82
CA VAL A 162 16.20 -9.84 23.43
C VAL A 162 15.49 -9.06 24.52
N MET A 163 14.27 -8.55 24.25
CA MET A 163 13.46 -7.84 25.24
C MET A 163 13.18 -8.71 26.49
N ILE A 164 12.95 -10.00 26.32
CA ILE A 164 12.74 -10.93 27.45
C ILE A 164 14.05 -11.14 28.22
N ASN A 165 15.10 -11.60 27.55
CA ASN A 165 16.30 -12.12 28.22
C ASN A 165 17.19 -11.01 28.76
N GLU A 166 17.39 -9.94 27.99
CA GLU A 166 18.33 -8.87 28.35
C GLU A 166 17.66 -7.72 29.10
N CYS A 167 16.34 -7.53 28.93
CA CYS A 167 15.61 -6.43 29.56
C CYS A 167 14.70 -6.90 30.70
N LEU A 168 13.67 -7.71 30.41
CA LEU A 168 12.63 -8.05 31.39
C LEU A 168 13.11 -8.99 32.51
N LEU A 169 13.89 -10.03 32.19
CA LEU A 169 14.39 -11.00 33.18
C LEU A 169 15.51 -10.42 34.05
N LYS A 170 16.28 -9.48 33.51
CA LYS A 170 17.31 -8.77 34.25
C LYS A 170 16.67 -8.04 35.45
N ASP A 171 17.24 -8.30 36.63
CA ASP A 171 16.77 -7.81 37.93
C ASP A 171 15.28 -8.11 38.23
N ASP A 172 14.73 -9.19 37.66
CA ASP A 172 13.33 -9.60 37.85
C ASP A 172 12.32 -8.48 37.53
N ARG A 173 12.65 -7.56 36.61
CA ARG A 173 11.84 -6.36 36.30
C ARG A 173 10.43 -6.69 35.83
N TYR A 174 10.23 -7.84 35.19
CA TYR A 174 8.90 -8.35 34.82
C TYR A 174 7.94 -8.54 36.02
N LYS A 175 8.46 -8.70 37.25
CA LYS A 175 7.65 -8.82 38.48
C LYS A 175 7.16 -7.48 39.02
N HIS A 176 7.61 -6.35 38.46
CA HIS A 176 7.27 -5.04 38.99
C HIS A 176 5.79 -4.72 38.74
N ASP A 177 5.01 -4.59 39.81
CA ASP A 177 3.55 -4.40 39.75
C ASP A 177 3.15 -3.20 38.89
N SER A 178 3.81 -2.05 39.05
CA SER A 178 3.51 -0.85 38.26
C SER A 178 3.71 -1.05 36.75
N LEU A 179 4.69 -1.87 36.34
CA LEU A 179 4.91 -2.20 34.92
C LEU A 179 3.78 -3.10 34.42
N GLN A 180 3.43 -4.15 35.17
CA GLN A 180 2.36 -5.07 34.78
C GLN A 180 0.99 -4.38 34.66
N GLU A 181 0.71 -3.42 35.55
CA GLU A 181 -0.50 -2.60 35.53
C GLU A 181 -0.51 -1.67 34.32
N TYR A 182 0.60 -0.98 34.04
CA TYR A 182 0.71 -0.09 32.88
C TYR A 182 0.53 -0.82 31.53
N LEU A 183 1.14 -2.00 31.38
CA LEU A 183 0.98 -2.80 30.16
C LEU A 183 -0.46 -3.34 30.01
N ALA A 184 -1.16 -3.59 31.13
CA ALA A 184 -2.57 -3.98 31.08
C ALA A 184 -3.48 -2.81 30.67
N GLU A 185 -3.18 -1.61 31.17
CA GLU A 185 -3.91 -0.38 30.85
C GLU A 185 -3.82 -0.05 29.35
N ILE A 186 -2.61 -0.11 28.76
CA ILE A 186 -2.41 0.16 27.33
C ILE A 186 -3.13 -0.84 26.42
N THR A 187 -3.22 -2.10 26.84
CA THR A 187 -3.92 -3.14 26.06
C THR A 187 -5.44 -3.10 26.21
N GLY A 188 -5.99 -2.07 26.85
CA GLY A 188 -7.43 -1.89 27.00
C GLY A 188 -8.09 -2.90 27.94
N LYS A 189 -7.31 -3.63 28.76
CA LYS A 189 -7.88 -4.51 29.79
C LYS A 189 -8.49 -3.64 30.87
N GLN A 190 -9.81 -3.48 30.85
CA GLN A 190 -10.55 -2.84 31.94
C GLN A 190 -10.83 -3.85 33.06
N SER A 191 -10.83 -3.38 34.31
CA SER A 191 -11.21 -4.20 35.46
C SER A 191 -12.59 -3.83 35.95
N ASN A 192 -13.46 -4.83 36.15
CA ASN A 192 -14.73 -4.71 36.86
C ASN A 192 -14.56 -4.95 38.39
N THR A 193 -13.32 -4.96 38.90
CA THR A 193 -12.99 -5.30 40.29
C THR A 193 -12.04 -4.28 40.92
N GLU A 194 -11.95 -4.23 42.25
CA GLU A 194 -11.07 -3.32 43.01
C GLU A 194 -9.57 -3.49 42.68
N GLN A 195 -9.16 -4.62 42.09
CA GLN A 195 -7.78 -4.86 41.67
C GLN A 195 -7.54 -4.43 40.23
N LYS A 196 -6.48 -3.65 40.02
CA LYS A 196 -6.01 -3.28 38.68
C LYS A 196 -5.58 -4.53 37.90
N PRO A 197 -5.90 -4.60 36.60
CA PRO A 197 -5.49 -5.72 35.76
C PRO A 197 -3.97 -5.71 35.59
N LYS A 198 -3.36 -6.89 35.43
CA LYS A 198 -1.91 -7.07 35.31
C LYS A 198 -1.57 -8.02 34.17
N VAL A 199 -0.55 -7.68 33.38
CA VAL A 199 0.04 -8.60 32.39
C VAL A 199 1.20 -9.35 33.05
N LYS A 200 1.08 -10.68 33.19
CA LYS A 200 2.11 -11.54 33.83
C LYS A 200 2.85 -12.44 32.85
N ASN A 201 2.34 -12.60 31.62
CA ASN A 201 2.98 -13.42 30.60
C ASN A 201 4.15 -12.63 29.98
N LEU A 202 5.37 -13.15 30.13
CA LEU A 202 6.61 -12.51 29.66
C LEU A 202 6.59 -12.20 28.16
N THR A 203 6.13 -13.14 27.33
CA THR A 203 6.01 -12.95 25.88
C THR A 203 5.05 -11.81 25.57
N MET A 204 3.88 -11.77 26.21
CA MET A 204 2.93 -10.68 26.03
C MET A 204 3.51 -9.34 26.48
N MET A 205 4.24 -9.29 27.60
CA MET A 205 4.91 -8.06 28.05
C MET A 205 5.94 -7.56 27.03
N ALA A 206 6.76 -8.47 26.49
CA ALA A 206 7.76 -8.15 25.49
C ALA A 206 7.11 -7.61 24.20
N SER A 207 6.07 -8.28 23.71
CA SER A 207 5.38 -7.84 22.49
C SER A 207 4.76 -6.45 22.65
N ILE A 208 4.12 -6.16 23.79
CA ILE A 208 3.58 -4.82 24.06
C ILE A 208 4.70 -3.77 24.13
N LEU A 209 5.84 -4.08 24.76
CA LEU A 209 6.97 -3.15 24.83
C LEU A 209 7.59 -2.88 23.45
N ILE A 210 7.70 -3.91 22.60
CA ILE A 210 8.17 -3.77 21.22
C ILE A 210 7.17 -2.94 20.40
N GLU A 211 5.87 -3.18 20.54
CA GLU A 211 4.82 -2.39 19.87
C GLU A 211 4.88 -0.91 20.29
N ILE A 212 5.01 -0.62 21.60
CA ILE A 212 5.21 0.75 22.10
C ILE A 212 6.47 1.37 21.49
N LYS A 213 7.59 0.63 21.44
CA LYS A 213 8.83 1.10 20.80
C LYS A 213 8.59 1.42 19.33
N GLU A 214 7.97 0.53 18.58
CA GLU A 214 7.70 0.73 17.15
C GLU A 214 6.88 2.01 16.93
N HIS A 215 5.78 2.20 17.66
CA HIS A 215 5.00 3.43 17.57
C HIS A 215 5.82 4.68 17.92
N ILE A 216 6.69 4.62 18.91
CA ILE A 216 7.60 5.73 19.24
C ILE A 216 8.52 6.06 18.06
N TYR A 217 9.11 5.05 17.43
CA TYR A 217 10.06 5.25 16.32
C TYR A 217 9.34 5.71 15.05
N TYR A 218 8.26 5.04 14.66
CA TYR A 218 7.47 5.38 13.46
C TYR A 218 6.84 6.78 13.54
N ASN A 219 6.52 7.26 14.76
CA ASN A 219 6.02 8.62 14.98
C ASN A 219 7.14 9.60 15.37
N MET A 220 8.41 9.19 15.33
CA MET A 220 9.59 10.01 15.62
C MET A 220 9.49 10.74 16.97
N VAL A 221 8.98 10.06 18.00
CA VAL A 221 8.73 10.62 19.33
C VAL A 221 10.02 10.65 20.16
N ASP A 222 10.35 11.81 20.72
CA ASP A 222 11.49 11.96 21.63
C ASP A 222 11.21 11.34 23.01
N ILE A 223 11.72 10.12 23.23
CA ILE A 223 11.61 9.37 24.49
C ILE A 223 12.20 10.16 25.67
N ASN A 224 13.32 10.84 25.48
CA ASN A 224 13.99 11.56 26.57
C ASN A 224 13.15 12.75 27.02
N LYS A 225 12.50 13.45 26.09
CA LYS A 225 11.52 14.50 26.42
C LYS A 225 10.33 13.95 27.21
N ILE A 226 9.84 12.75 26.91
CA ILE A 226 8.77 12.12 27.70
C ILE A 226 9.27 11.77 29.10
N LEU A 227 10.44 11.14 29.21
CA LEU A 227 11.03 10.76 30.50
C LEU A 227 11.29 11.97 31.40
N ASN A 228 11.69 13.11 30.84
CA ASN A 228 11.93 14.33 31.61
C ASN A 228 10.65 14.98 32.15
N ASN A 229 9.50 14.70 31.53
CA ASN A 229 8.19 15.28 31.91
C ASN A 229 7.29 14.29 32.66
N ILE A 230 7.76 13.07 32.90
CA ILE A 230 6.97 12.01 33.53
C ILE A 230 6.71 12.32 35.01
N GLN A 231 5.47 12.15 35.46
CA GLN A 231 5.16 12.36 36.86
C GLN A 231 5.72 11.23 37.72
N PRO A 232 6.15 11.49 38.97
CA PRO A 232 6.62 10.44 39.88
C PRO A 232 5.60 9.32 40.12
N THR A 233 4.31 9.61 39.91
CA THR A 233 3.20 8.65 40.02
C THR A 233 3.09 7.70 38.81
N GLU A 234 3.72 8.00 37.68
CA GLU A 234 3.68 7.21 36.44
C GLU A 234 4.84 6.18 36.36
N LEU A 235 5.14 5.50 37.47
CA LEU A 235 6.30 4.60 37.58
C LEU A 235 6.31 3.47 36.52
N GLY A 236 5.14 2.90 36.20
CA GLY A 236 5.01 1.84 35.20
C GLY A 236 5.45 2.27 33.80
N LYS A 237 5.00 3.45 33.37
CA LYS A 237 5.40 4.10 32.11
C LYS A 237 6.89 4.43 32.11
N GLN A 238 7.42 4.93 33.24
CA GLN A 238 8.85 5.21 33.36
C GLN A 238 9.69 3.94 33.18
N LEU A 239 9.26 2.82 33.78
CA LEU A 239 9.93 1.52 33.62
C LEU A 239 9.86 1.01 32.18
N ALA A 240 8.70 1.09 31.54
CA ALA A 240 8.53 0.68 30.15
C ALA A 240 9.47 1.46 29.20
N LEU A 241 9.52 2.78 29.31
CA LEU A 241 10.40 3.61 28.49
C LEU A 241 11.89 3.34 28.75
N LYS A 242 12.28 3.08 30.01
CA LYS A 242 13.66 2.69 30.34
C LYS A 242 14.03 1.34 29.74
N LEU A 243 13.13 0.34 29.77
CA LEU A 243 13.34 -0.96 29.14
C LEU A 243 13.50 -0.83 27.63
N ILE A 244 12.69 0.02 26.99
CA ILE A 244 12.79 0.32 25.55
C ILE A 244 14.15 0.96 25.19
N LEU A 245 14.61 1.94 25.98
CA LEU A 245 15.93 2.55 25.78
C LEU A 245 17.06 1.54 25.98
N GLU A 246 16.98 0.70 27.02
CA GLU A 246 17.98 -0.33 27.28
C GLU A 246 18.03 -1.35 26.13
N TYR A 247 16.88 -1.81 25.63
CA TYR A 247 16.78 -2.67 24.46
C TYR A 247 17.46 -2.04 23.23
N ALA A 248 17.15 -0.77 22.93
CA ALA A 248 17.72 -0.07 21.78
C ALA A 248 19.25 0.07 21.89
N GLU A 249 19.77 0.37 23.10
CA GLU A 249 21.21 0.46 23.35
C GLU A 249 21.90 -0.91 23.21
N ILE A 250 21.28 -2.00 23.66
CA ILE A 250 21.80 -3.36 23.48
C ILE A 250 21.98 -3.66 22.00
N LEU A 251 20.95 -3.47 21.19
CA LEU A 251 21.00 -3.73 19.76
C LEU A 251 22.05 -2.85 19.06
N LYS A 252 22.03 -1.55 19.34
CA LYS A 252 22.96 -0.58 18.74
C LYS A 252 24.42 -0.90 19.07
N SER A 253 24.72 -1.32 20.30
CA SER A 253 26.09 -1.70 20.72
C SER A 253 26.65 -2.89 19.94
N GLN A 254 25.78 -3.71 19.34
CA GLN A 254 26.13 -4.88 18.56
C GLN A 254 25.96 -4.66 17.04
N ASN A 255 25.62 -3.44 16.62
CA ASN A 255 25.27 -3.11 15.23
C ASN A 255 24.11 -3.97 14.69
N ILE A 256 23.15 -4.27 15.57
CA ILE A 256 21.92 -5.00 15.27
C ILE A 256 20.76 -4.00 15.23
N TYR A 257 19.80 -4.21 14.36
CA TYR A 257 18.64 -3.36 14.16
C TYR A 257 17.38 -4.20 13.99
N ASP A 258 16.27 -3.77 14.57
CA ASP A 258 14.95 -4.13 14.07
C ASP A 258 14.53 -3.14 12.97
N PHE A 259 13.39 -3.39 12.32
CA PHE A 259 12.92 -2.59 11.17
C PHE A 259 12.85 -1.09 11.48
N ALA A 260 12.18 -0.69 12.57
CA ALA A 260 12.03 0.72 12.91
C ALA A 260 13.37 1.40 13.25
N MET A 261 14.29 0.68 13.90
CA MET A 261 15.64 1.18 14.17
C MET A 261 16.47 1.31 12.88
N LEU A 262 16.34 0.36 11.94
CA LEU A 262 17.00 0.39 10.64
C LEU A 262 16.56 1.60 9.82
N GLU A 263 15.25 1.84 9.69
CA GLU A 263 14.69 3.00 9.00
C GLU A 263 15.14 4.32 9.66
N THR A 264 15.20 4.36 11.00
CA THR A 264 15.70 5.53 11.73
C THR A 264 17.17 5.81 11.43
N GLU A 265 18.00 4.77 11.40
CA GLU A 265 19.40 4.88 11.02
C GLU A 265 19.57 5.29 9.55
N PHE A 266 18.70 4.78 8.67
CA PHE A 266 18.66 5.16 7.27
C PHE A 266 18.34 6.65 7.10
N LEU A 267 17.29 7.15 7.74
CA LEU A 267 16.96 8.58 7.74
C LEU A 267 18.11 9.43 8.30
N ARG A 268 18.73 8.99 9.39
CA ARG A 268 19.90 9.67 9.97
C ARG A 268 21.05 9.76 8.96
N ARG A 269 21.26 8.70 8.18
CA ARG A 269 22.32 8.64 7.16
C ARG A 269 22.00 9.44 5.90
N LEU A 270 20.73 9.49 5.48
CA LEU A 270 20.27 10.36 4.39
C LEU A 270 20.42 11.85 4.74
N ASN A 271 20.26 12.21 6.01
CA ASN A 271 20.49 13.56 6.51
C ASN A 271 21.97 13.90 6.73
N SER A 272 22.89 13.00 6.37
CA SER A 272 24.33 13.20 6.45
C SER A 272 24.95 12.98 5.07
N ASP A 273 26.21 13.35 4.90
CA ASP A 273 26.90 13.16 3.61
C ASP A 273 27.18 11.69 3.23
N SER A 274 26.82 10.75 4.12
CA SER A 274 27.16 9.34 3.97
C SER A 274 26.45 8.62 2.82
N LEU A 275 25.34 9.16 2.32
CA LEU A 275 24.57 8.59 1.21
C LEU A 275 24.48 9.52 -0.01
N ASN A 276 25.34 10.54 -0.08
CA ASN A 276 25.33 11.50 -1.20
C ASN A 276 25.57 10.82 -2.56
N VAL A 277 26.35 9.73 -2.60
CA VAL A 277 26.54 8.97 -3.86
C VAL A 277 25.21 8.45 -4.39
N PHE A 278 24.35 7.91 -3.52
CA PHE A 278 23.01 7.47 -3.89
C PHE A 278 22.11 8.67 -4.21
N LEU A 279 22.08 9.66 -3.32
CA LEU A 279 21.19 10.82 -3.45
C LEU A 279 21.46 11.65 -4.72
N ASN A 280 22.72 11.83 -5.11
CA ASN A 280 23.11 12.60 -6.30
C ASN A 280 22.71 11.92 -7.62
N ASP A 281 22.48 10.60 -7.61
CA ASP A 281 22.12 9.85 -8.81
C ASP A 281 20.59 9.75 -8.98
N ILE A 282 19.82 9.80 -7.88
CA ILE A 282 18.36 9.67 -7.94
C ILE A 282 17.72 10.92 -8.52
N LYS A 283 16.91 10.75 -9.57
CA LYS A 283 16.06 11.78 -10.18
C LYS A 283 14.58 11.49 -9.96
N ILE A 284 14.17 10.23 -10.00
CA ILE A 284 12.76 9.87 -9.96
C ILE A 284 12.49 9.01 -8.74
N ILE A 285 11.51 9.41 -7.93
CA ILE A 285 10.97 8.60 -6.84
C ILE A 285 9.49 8.32 -7.10
N LEU A 286 9.12 7.04 -7.10
CA LEU A 286 7.73 6.59 -7.14
C LEU A 286 7.41 5.82 -5.86
N VAL A 287 6.29 6.14 -5.22
CA VAL A 287 5.84 5.48 -3.99
C VAL A 287 4.44 4.92 -4.20
N ASP A 288 4.31 3.60 -4.19
CA ASP A 288 3.01 2.91 -4.20
C ASP A 288 2.48 2.74 -2.78
N GLU A 289 1.16 2.60 -2.65
CA GLU A 289 0.45 2.38 -1.39
C GLU A 289 0.79 3.42 -0.29
N TYR A 290 0.88 4.70 -0.67
CA TYR A 290 1.30 5.77 0.25
C TYR A 290 0.36 5.92 1.47
N GLN A 291 -0.90 5.52 1.37
CA GLN A 291 -1.85 5.51 2.50
C GLN A 291 -1.41 4.65 3.69
N ASP A 292 -0.49 3.70 3.46
CA ASP A 292 0.01 2.78 4.48
C ASP A 292 1.41 3.19 5.00
N THR A 293 1.82 4.43 4.70
CA THR A 293 3.08 5.03 5.16
C THR A 293 2.97 5.55 6.59
N ASN A 294 4.09 5.51 7.33
CA ASN A 294 4.24 6.15 8.65
C ASN A 294 5.12 7.41 8.58
N LEU A 295 5.18 8.21 9.67
CA LEU A 295 5.87 9.50 9.65
C LEU A 295 7.39 9.38 9.41
N LEU A 296 8.01 8.31 9.91
CA LEU A 296 9.43 8.02 9.67
C LEU A 296 9.69 7.74 8.18
N GLN A 297 8.86 6.92 7.55
CA GLN A 297 8.95 6.61 6.12
C GLN A 297 8.67 7.83 5.24
N GLU A 298 7.66 8.64 5.56
CA GLU A 298 7.44 9.92 4.85
C GLU A 298 8.67 10.82 4.95
N SER A 299 9.29 10.92 6.13
CA SER A 299 10.50 11.73 6.31
C SER A 299 11.67 11.23 5.45
N ILE A 300 11.76 9.91 5.26
CA ILE A 300 12.72 9.29 4.33
C ILE A 300 12.39 9.67 2.88
N TYR A 301 11.13 9.51 2.46
CA TYR A 301 10.71 9.86 1.10
C TYR A 301 10.92 11.33 0.79
N PHE A 302 10.58 12.22 1.72
CA PHE A 302 10.77 13.66 1.59
C PHE A 302 12.24 14.00 1.46
N LYS A 303 13.12 13.37 2.26
CA LYS A 303 14.55 13.61 2.14
C LYS A 303 15.12 13.19 0.78
N ILE A 304 14.66 12.06 0.25
CA ILE A 304 15.06 11.59 -1.08
C ILE A 304 14.46 12.50 -2.16
N ALA A 305 13.21 12.95 -2.00
CA ALA A 305 12.54 13.85 -2.92
C ALA A 305 13.24 15.21 -3.05
N GLU A 306 13.73 15.80 -1.96
CA GLU A 306 14.55 17.02 -2.01
C GLU A 306 15.71 16.86 -3.00
N SER A 307 16.47 15.77 -2.88
CA SER A 307 17.59 15.46 -3.77
C SER A 307 17.14 15.17 -5.20
N ALA A 308 16.04 14.43 -5.38
CA ALA A 308 15.48 14.12 -6.69
C ALA A 308 15.09 15.39 -7.47
N ILE A 309 14.51 16.38 -6.79
CA ILE A 309 14.14 17.68 -7.36
C ILE A 309 15.40 18.50 -7.69
N GLU A 310 16.41 18.52 -6.80
CA GLU A 310 17.70 19.18 -7.07
C GLU A 310 18.40 18.60 -8.31
N ASN A 311 18.22 17.29 -8.57
CA ASN A 311 18.73 16.59 -9.73
C ASN A 311 17.85 16.74 -11.00
N GLY A 312 16.81 17.59 -10.95
CA GLY A 312 15.94 17.89 -12.09
C GLY A 312 14.90 16.81 -12.39
N GLY A 313 14.49 16.04 -11.38
CA GLY A 313 13.45 15.04 -11.47
C GLY A 313 12.23 15.33 -10.59
N ASN A 314 11.58 14.30 -10.04
CA ASN A 314 10.30 14.44 -9.32
C ASN A 314 10.02 13.34 -8.28
N ILE A 315 8.95 13.57 -7.50
CA ILE A 315 8.27 12.54 -6.72
C ILE A 315 6.84 12.30 -7.21
N THR A 316 6.49 11.02 -7.39
CA THR A 316 5.12 10.57 -7.66
C THR A 316 4.68 9.64 -6.53
N VAL A 317 3.65 10.02 -5.79
CA VAL A 317 3.03 9.11 -4.81
C VAL A 317 1.68 8.63 -5.33
N VAL A 318 1.36 7.37 -5.07
CA VAL A 318 0.10 6.73 -5.46
C VAL A 318 -0.52 6.10 -4.22
N GLY A 319 -1.83 6.25 -4.06
CA GLY A 319 -2.52 5.61 -2.95
C GLY A 319 -4.04 5.72 -3.03
N ASP A 320 -4.67 5.15 -2.00
CA ASP A 320 -6.11 5.12 -1.84
C ASP A 320 -6.46 5.13 -0.34
N ASP A 321 -7.01 6.24 0.15
CA ASP A 321 -7.46 6.40 1.53
C ASP A 321 -8.54 5.39 1.93
N ASP A 322 -9.38 4.95 0.98
CA ASP A 322 -10.40 3.92 1.20
C ASP A 322 -9.79 2.52 1.39
N GLN A 323 -8.48 2.35 1.14
CA GLN A 323 -7.73 1.10 1.32
C GLN A 323 -6.68 1.15 2.44
N SER A 324 -6.69 2.18 3.30
CA SER A 324 -5.76 2.24 4.43
C SER A 324 -6.12 1.20 5.51
N LEU A 325 -5.33 0.13 5.60
CA LEU A 325 -5.58 -1.01 6.49
C LEU A 325 -4.47 -1.24 7.53
N TYR A 326 -3.30 -0.61 7.37
CA TYR A 326 -2.12 -0.93 8.19
C TYR A 326 -1.89 0.01 9.38
N ARG A 327 -2.93 0.67 9.90
CA ARG A 327 -2.84 1.54 11.10
C ARG A 327 -2.22 0.83 12.31
N PHE A 328 -2.49 -0.46 12.47
CA PHE A 328 -1.91 -1.28 13.55
C PHE A 328 -0.40 -1.49 13.43
N ARG A 329 0.20 -1.17 12.28
CA ARG A 329 1.67 -1.15 12.05
C ARG A 329 2.26 0.27 12.11
N GLY A 330 1.48 1.25 12.60
CA GLY A 330 1.91 2.64 12.71
C GLY A 330 1.68 3.50 11.48
N ALA A 331 1.04 2.97 10.42
CA ALA A 331 0.63 3.77 9.28
C ALA A 331 -0.41 4.84 9.68
N SER A 332 -0.38 5.98 8.99
CA SER A 332 -1.36 7.05 9.21
C SER A 332 -1.88 7.59 7.89
N VAL A 333 -3.17 7.36 7.63
CA VAL A 333 -3.87 7.85 6.43
C VAL A 333 -3.83 9.38 6.32
N ASP A 334 -3.73 10.09 7.45
CA ASP A 334 -3.59 11.55 7.49
C ASP A 334 -2.36 12.05 6.71
N LEU A 335 -1.31 11.23 6.59
CA LEU A 335 -0.13 11.58 5.79
C LEU A 335 -0.47 11.61 4.30
N PHE A 336 -1.28 10.66 3.83
CA PHE A 336 -1.75 10.59 2.45
C PHE A 336 -2.77 11.68 2.12
N THR A 337 -3.78 11.86 2.98
CA THR A 337 -4.88 12.80 2.71
C THR A 337 -4.46 14.26 2.78
N ASN A 338 -3.38 14.55 3.51
CA ASN A 338 -2.76 15.87 3.57
C ASN A 338 -1.46 15.97 2.76
N PHE A 339 -1.17 15.02 1.87
CA PHE A 339 0.12 14.93 1.17
C PHE A 339 0.53 16.26 0.51
N ILE A 340 -0.37 16.89 -0.25
CA ILE A 340 -0.13 18.17 -0.93
C ILE A 340 0.33 19.27 0.05
N GLU A 341 -0.36 19.41 1.19
CA GLU A 341 -0.02 20.42 2.21
C GLU A 341 1.30 20.08 2.91
N ARG A 342 1.63 18.79 3.04
CA ARG A 342 2.84 18.33 3.71
C ARG A 342 4.08 18.49 2.83
N ILE A 343 4.00 18.08 1.56
CA ILE A 343 5.11 18.20 0.61
C ILE A 343 5.41 19.67 0.27
N ALA A 344 4.39 20.54 0.26
CA ALA A 344 4.60 21.98 0.09
C ALA A 344 5.46 22.61 1.21
N LYS A 345 5.48 22.04 2.43
CA LYS A 345 6.29 22.55 3.56
C LYS A 345 7.79 22.39 3.33
N ILE A 346 8.19 21.46 2.47
CA ILE A 346 9.59 21.27 2.06
C ILE A 346 9.89 21.94 0.71
N GLY A 347 8.99 22.80 0.22
CA GLY A 347 9.21 23.59 -1.00
C GLY A 347 8.96 22.83 -2.31
N ILE A 348 8.31 21.67 -2.27
CA ILE A 348 7.99 20.87 -3.45
C ILE A 348 6.50 21.01 -3.75
N GLU A 349 6.16 21.42 -4.98
CA GLU A 349 4.78 21.48 -5.47
C GLU A 349 4.43 20.17 -6.17
N ALA A 350 3.27 19.59 -5.83
CA ALA A 350 2.75 18.38 -6.46
C ALA A 350 1.38 18.64 -7.06
N LYS A 351 1.11 18.05 -8.24
CA LYS A 351 -0.20 18.11 -8.89
C LYS A 351 -1.02 16.86 -8.57
N GLU A 352 -2.26 17.06 -8.17
CA GLU A 352 -3.21 15.97 -7.96
C GLU A 352 -3.74 15.41 -9.28
N VAL A 353 -3.82 14.09 -9.38
CA VAL A 353 -4.48 13.35 -10.47
C VAL A 353 -5.35 12.25 -9.87
N ASN A 354 -6.62 12.19 -10.27
CA ASN A 354 -7.58 11.23 -9.74
C ASN A 354 -7.83 10.10 -10.75
N LEU A 355 -7.49 8.86 -10.41
CA LEU A 355 -7.81 7.68 -11.24
C LEU A 355 -9.14 7.07 -10.77
N LYS A 356 -10.23 7.41 -11.47
CA LYS A 356 -11.60 7.01 -11.09
C LYS A 356 -12.16 5.80 -11.85
N THR A 357 -11.72 5.56 -13.09
CA THR A 357 -12.24 4.46 -13.92
C THR A 357 -11.73 3.10 -13.44
N ASN A 358 -12.62 2.18 -13.08
CA ASN A 358 -12.29 0.83 -12.61
C ASN A 358 -12.37 -0.20 -13.75
N TYR A 359 -11.30 -0.98 -13.92
CA TYR A 359 -11.17 -1.99 -14.99
C TYR A 359 -11.25 -3.43 -14.49
N ARG A 360 -11.61 -3.64 -13.22
CA ARG A 360 -11.57 -4.93 -12.54
C ARG A 360 -12.95 -5.49 -12.21
N SER A 361 -13.93 -4.62 -11.98
CA SER A 361 -15.19 -4.99 -11.34
C SER A 361 -16.39 -4.49 -12.15
N THR A 362 -17.50 -5.21 -12.03
CA THR A 362 -18.78 -4.86 -12.66
C THR A 362 -19.42 -3.64 -11.97
N GLU A 363 -20.37 -3.00 -12.67
CA GLU A 363 -21.09 -1.81 -12.20
C GLU A 363 -21.73 -2.03 -10.81
N ASN A 364 -22.41 -3.17 -10.61
CA ASN A 364 -23.05 -3.50 -9.34
C ASN A 364 -22.06 -3.53 -8.15
N ILE A 365 -20.86 -4.08 -8.36
CA ILE A 365 -19.83 -4.13 -7.33
C ILE A 365 -19.30 -2.72 -7.04
N ILE A 366 -19.07 -1.93 -8.09
CA ILE A 366 -18.60 -0.54 -7.98
C ILE A 366 -19.62 0.31 -7.22
N ASP A 367 -20.90 0.21 -7.56
CA ASP A 367 -21.99 0.93 -6.90
C ASP A 367 -22.11 0.55 -5.42
N LEU A 368 -22.05 -0.75 -5.10
CA LEU A 368 -22.05 -1.19 -3.71
C LEU A 368 -20.86 -0.60 -2.93
N CYS A 369 -19.66 -0.60 -3.51
CA CYS A 369 -18.47 -0.03 -2.87
C CYS A 369 -18.61 1.48 -2.67
N ASN A 370 -19.07 2.21 -3.68
CA ASN A 370 -19.31 3.65 -3.61
C ASN A 370 -20.34 3.97 -2.51
N ASP A 371 -21.44 3.20 -2.42
CA ASP A 371 -22.46 3.37 -1.38
C ASP A 371 -21.91 2.98 0.01
N PHE A 372 -21.14 1.90 0.11
CA PHE A 372 -20.56 1.41 1.39
C PHE A 372 -19.61 2.42 2.03
N VAL A 373 -18.78 3.08 1.22
CA VAL A 373 -17.81 4.06 1.72
C VAL A 373 -18.52 5.31 2.26
N GLU A 374 -19.73 5.63 1.80
CA GLU A 374 -20.53 6.77 2.25
C GLU A 374 -21.34 6.49 3.54
N LEU A 375 -21.34 5.27 4.07
CA LEU A 375 -22.17 4.92 5.25
C LEU A 375 -21.62 5.51 6.57
N ASP A 376 -20.33 5.86 6.62
CA ASP A 376 -19.66 6.37 7.82
C ASP A 376 -19.40 7.89 7.68
N ASP A 377 -20.24 8.69 8.34
CA ASP A 377 -20.15 10.16 8.36
C ASP A 377 -18.86 10.67 9.03
N GLU A 378 -18.34 9.96 10.05
CA GLU A 378 -17.09 10.34 10.72
C GLU A 378 -15.91 10.12 9.76
N TYR A 379 -15.93 9.01 9.03
CA TYR A 379 -14.92 8.66 8.03
C TYR A 379 -14.86 9.65 6.86
N GLN A 380 -15.98 10.25 6.44
CA GLN A 380 -15.98 11.21 5.32
C GLN A 380 -15.04 12.40 5.55
N SER A 381 -14.88 12.83 6.81
CA SER A 381 -13.99 13.94 7.17
C SER A 381 -12.50 13.59 7.04
N ALA A 382 -12.17 12.31 7.05
CA ALA A 382 -10.81 11.79 6.94
C ALA A 382 -10.42 11.44 5.50
N ARG A 383 -11.35 11.48 4.54
CA ARG A 383 -11.08 11.16 3.13
C ARG A 383 -10.35 12.29 2.41
N VAL A 384 -9.69 11.96 1.30
CA VAL A 384 -9.17 12.97 0.38
C VAL A 384 -10.30 13.90 -0.06
N LYS A 385 -10.07 15.22 0.02
CA LYS A 385 -11.07 16.23 -0.34
C LYS A 385 -11.44 16.10 -1.82
N GLU A 386 -12.73 16.14 -2.13
CA GLU A 386 -13.26 16.11 -3.50
C GLU A 386 -12.90 14.84 -4.30
N LYS A 387 -12.54 13.74 -3.63
CA LYS A 387 -12.29 12.45 -4.28
C LYS A 387 -13.52 11.99 -5.09
N PRO A 388 -13.38 11.75 -6.40
CA PRO A 388 -14.49 11.31 -7.25
C PRO A 388 -14.92 9.88 -6.89
N LYS A 389 -16.18 9.55 -7.23
CA LYS A 389 -16.67 8.17 -7.17
C LYS A 389 -15.95 7.31 -8.21
N ILE A 390 -15.86 6.02 -7.94
CA ILE A 390 -15.34 5.05 -8.88
C ILE A 390 -16.36 4.89 -10.01
N GLU A 391 -15.89 4.85 -11.26
CA GLU A 391 -16.73 4.80 -12.46
C GLU A 391 -16.41 3.54 -13.29
N VAL A 392 -17.40 3.00 -14.00
CA VAL A 392 -17.19 1.94 -15.00
C VAL A 392 -16.56 2.50 -16.29
N PRO A 393 -15.80 1.70 -17.06
CA PRO A 393 -15.24 2.14 -18.34
C PRO A 393 -16.35 2.42 -19.34
N SER A 394 -16.25 3.53 -20.09
CA SER A 394 -17.29 3.99 -21.03
C SER A 394 -17.57 3.06 -22.22
N PHE A 395 -16.78 1.99 -22.39
CA PHE A 395 -16.92 1.02 -23.48
C PHE A 395 -17.56 -0.31 -23.05
N ASN A 396 -17.93 -0.46 -21.77
CA ASN A 396 -18.72 -1.59 -21.28
C ASN A 396 -20.22 -1.22 -21.20
N GLU A 397 -20.84 -0.89 -22.34
CA GLU A 397 -22.29 -0.63 -22.43
C GLU A 397 -23.13 -1.91 -22.61
N ASP A 398 -22.51 -3.10 -22.60
CA ASP A 398 -23.26 -4.35 -22.68
C ASP A 398 -23.92 -4.69 -21.33
N ASP A 399 -25.25 -4.45 -21.25
CA ASP A 399 -26.16 -4.83 -20.16
C ASP A 399 -26.05 -6.33 -19.76
N SER A 400 -25.41 -7.17 -20.58
CA SER A 400 -25.30 -8.62 -20.35
C SER A 400 -24.35 -9.03 -19.21
N ASN A 401 -23.57 -8.11 -18.62
CA ASN A 401 -22.60 -8.39 -17.56
C ASN A 401 -22.97 -7.87 -16.15
N GLN A 402 -24.23 -7.48 -15.93
CA GLN A 402 -24.70 -7.08 -14.59
C GLN A 402 -24.93 -8.30 -13.68
N VAL A 403 -23.86 -8.99 -13.29
CA VAL A 403 -23.93 -10.02 -12.25
C VAL A 403 -24.32 -9.34 -10.93
N PRO A 404 -25.40 -9.76 -10.26
CA PRO A 404 -25.80 -9.16 -9.00
C PRO A 404 -24.95 -9.72 -7.85
N ILE A 405 -24.84 -8.93 -6.79
CA ILE A 405 -24.08 -9.31 -5.60
C ILE A 405 -24.88 -10.33 -4.79
N LEU A 406 -24.22 -11.44 -4.43
CA LEU A 406 -24.87 -12.57 -3.74
C LEU A 406 -24.47 -12.63 -2.27
N GLY A 407 -25.46 -12.53 -1.40
CA GLY A 407 -25.33 -12.79 0.04
C GLY A 407 -25.68 -14.23 0.41
N MET A 408 -24.76 -14.98 1.04
CA MET A 408 -25.04 -16.31 1.58
C MET A 408 -24.96 -16.31 3.11
N VAL A 409 -26.11 -16.42 3.77
CA VAL A 409 -26.22 -16.46 5.24
C VAL A 409 -26.63 -17.85 5.70
N ARG A 410 -25.94 -18.42 6.71
CA ARG A 410 -26.27 -19.73 7.31
C ARG A 410 -26.24 -19.67 8.84
N HIS A 411 -26.86 -20.66 9.47
CA HIS A 411 -26.97 -20.72 10.94
C HIS A 411 -25.68 -21.18 11.64
N ASN A 412 -24.71 -21.75 10.91
CA ASN A 412 -23.40 -22.09 11.43
C ASN A 412 -22.36 -22.16 10.29
N GLU A 413 -21.08 -22.08 10.68
CA GLU A 413 -19.92 -22.08 9.78
C GLU A 413 -19.84 -23.35 8.91
N GLN A 414 -20.15 -24.53 9.47
CA GLN A 414 -20.08 -25.79 8.72
C GLN A 414 -21.10 -25.83 7.58
N LEU A 415 -22.33 -25.34 7.81
CA LEU A 415 -23.35 -25.23 6.77
C LEU A 415 -22.98 -24.19 5.73
N LEU A 416 -22.44 -23.04 6.15
CA LEU A 416 -21.94 -22.00 5.24
C LEU A 416 -20.86 -22.58 4.32
N ALA A 417 -19.83 -23.21 4.90
CA ALA A 417 -18.75 -23.83 4.15
C ALA A 417 -19.26 -24.89 3.17
N THR A 418 -20.19 -25.75 3.61
CA THR A 418 -20.76 -26.80 2.77
C THR A 418 -21.52 -26.23 1.57
N ASP A 419 -22.35 -25.21 1.80
CA ASP A 419 -23.18 -24.65 0.73
C ASP A 419 -22.39 -23.75 -0.21
N VAL A 420 -21.39 -23.02 0.29
CA VAL A 420 -20.42 -22.29 -0.56
C VAL A 420 -19.65 -23.29 -1.44
N ALA A 421 -19.16 -24.39 -0.88
CA ALA A 421 -18.44 -25.41 -1.64
C ALA A 421 -19.31 -26.05 -2.73
N LYS A 422 -20.56 -26.41 -2.41
CA LYS A 422 -21.52 -26.91 -3.40
C LYS A 422 -21.81 -25.88 -4.49
N PHE A 423 -21.96 -24.62 -4.09
CA PHE A 423 -22.22 -23.54 -5.03
C PHE A 423 -21.07 -23.40 -6.04
N ILE A 424 -19.82 -23.38 -5.57
CA ILE A 424 -18.64 -23.30 -6.43
C ILE A 424 -18.54 -24.54 -7.33
N ASP A 425 -18.78 -25.73 -6.79
CA ASP A 425 -18.76 -26.99 -7.54
C ASP A 425 -19.82 -27.02 -8.66
N GLU A 426 -21.03 -26.55 -8.39
CA GLU A 426 -22.09 -26.47 -9.39
C GLU A 426 -21.78 -25.45 -10.49
N LEU A 427 -21.24 -24.27 -10.14
CA LEU A 427 -20.85 -23.27 -11.12
C LEU A 427 -19.72 -23.77 -12.03
N THR A 428 -18.65 -24.28 -11.43
CA THR A 428 -17.46 -24.73 -12.16
C THR A 428 -17.73 -25.94 -13.05
N ARG A 429 -18.62 -26.86 -12.65
CA ARG A 429 -18.97 -28.03 -13.48
C ARG A 429 -19.99 -27.74 -14.55
N ASN A 430 -21.02 -26.94 -14.24
CA ASN A 430 -22.16 -26.78 -15.13
C ASN A 430 -22.13 -25.47 -15.93
N GLY A 431 -21.20 -24.55 -15.62
CA GLY A 431 -21.14 -23.21 -16.20
C GLY A 431 -22.34 -22.32 -15.85
N ARG A 432 -23.31 -22.86 -15.10
CA ARG A 432 -24.58 -22.21 -14.79
C ARG A 432 -25.13 -22.73 -13.47
N VAL A 433 -25.59 -21.81 -12.64
CA VAL A 433 -26.23 -22.10 -11.36
C VAL A 433 -27.53 -21.32 -11.23
N LYS A 434 -28.60 -22.02 -10.86
CA LYS A 434 -29.87 -21.41 -10.49
C LYS A 434 -30.02 -21.38 -8.98
N ARG A 435 -30.38 -20.23 -8.41
CA ARG A 435 -30.60 -20.07 -6.97
C ARG A 435 -31.91 -19.38 -6.69
N LYS A 436 -32.63 -19.88 -5.70
CA LYS A 436 -33.83 -19.22 -5.21
C LYS A 436 -33.45 -17.92 -4.51
N ILE A 437 -34.06 -16.82 -4.92
CA ILE A 437 -33.85 -15.53 -4.26
C ILE A 437 -34.67 -15.53 -2.98
N LYS A 438 -33.97 -15.36 -1.85
CA LYS A 438 -34.66 -15.20 -0.57
C LYS A 438 -35.10 -13.77 -0.33
N ARG A 439 -34.32 -12.77 -0.73
CA ARG A 439 -34.63 -11.35 -0.54
C ARG A 439 -33.80 -10.52 -1.51
N VAL A 440 -34.35 -9.42 -2.00
CA VAL A 440 -33.62 -8.37 -2.73
C VAL A 440 -33.45 -7.20 -1.77
N LEU A 441 -32.25 -6.62 -1.71
CA LEU A 441 -31.99 -5.38 -0.99
C LEU A 441 -32.02 -4.22 -1.97
N THR A 442 -32.93 -3.28 -1.77
CA THR A 442 -33.09 -2.08 -2.59
C THR A 442 -32.29 -0.89 -2.05
N LYS A 443 -32.04 0.11 -2.89
CA LYS A 443 -31.36 1.37 -2.51
C LYS A 443 -32.06 2.09 -1.35
N ASP A 444 -33.38 2.00 -1.24
CA ASP A 444 -34.15 2.60 -0.15
C ASP A 444 -34.07 1.78 1.15
N GLU A 445 -33.83 0.46 1.06
CA GLU A 445 -33.46 -0.35 2.23
C GLU A 445 -32.04 -0.02 2.70
N ASN A 446 -31.09 0.20 1.79
CA ASN A 446 -29.73 0.69 2.10
C ASN A 446 -29.76 2.04 2.85
N LYS A 447 -30.59 2.99 2.44
CA LYS A 447 -30.74 4.26 3.17
C LYS A 447 -31.26 4.09 4.61
N LYS A 448 -32.09 3.08 4.86
CA LYS A 448 -32.54 2.73 6.23
C LYS A 448 -31.44 2.05 7.07
N PHE A 449 -30.44 1.44 6.44
CA PHE A 449 -29.24 0.95 7.16
C PHE A 449 -28.43 2.12 7.73
N ASN A 450 -28.38 3.26 7.04
CA ASN A 450 -27.66 4.45 7.50
C ASN A 450 -28.38 5.25 8.59
N SER A 451 -29.71 5.21 8.64
CA SER A 451 -30.46 6.16 9.47
C SER A 451 -30.61 5.75 10.93
N ASP A 452 -30.42 4.47 11.29
CA ASP A 452 -30.69 4.01 12.65
C ASP A 452 -29.65 3.01 13.16
N ASN A 453 -28.97 3.43 14.25
CA ASN A 453 -28.14 2.69 15.21
C ASN A 453 -28.18 1.16 15.13
N LYS A 454 -27.03 0.51 15.38
CA LYS A 454 -26.72 -0.94 15.54
C LYS A 454 -27.89 -1.92 15.81
N THR A 455 -28.93 -1.50 16.52
CA THR A 455 -30.20 -2.20 16.75
C THR A 455 -30.95 -2.58 15.45
N THR A 456 -30.82 -1.82 14.36
CA THR A 456 -31.56 -2.09 13.10
C THR A 456 -30.98 -3.27 12.32
N LEU A 457 -29.63 -3.38 12.27
CA LEU A 457 -28.91 -4.55 11.74
C LEU A 457 -29.24 -5.84 12.51
N ILE A 458 -29.39 -5.75 13.83
CA ILE A 458 -29.78 -6.89 14.70
C ILE A 458 -31.23 -7.30 14.44
N ASN A 459 -32.15 -6.33 14.33
CA ASN A 459 -33.57 -6.60 14.06
C ASN A 459 -33.83 -7.26 12.70
N TYR A 460 -32.96 -7.07 11.70
CA TYR A 460 -33.10 -7.76 10.41
C TYR A 460 -32.53 -9.18 10.42
N ARG A 461 -31.53 -9.47 11.26
CA ARG A 461 -31.07 -10.85 11.51
C ARG A 461 -32.18 -11.72 12.10
N ASP A 462 -33.03 -11.12 12.94
CA ASP A 462 -34.11 -11.82 13.66
C ASP A 462 -35.43 -11.93 12.89
N LYS A 463 -35.62 -11.17 11.80
CA LYS A 463 -36.91 -11.11 11.09
C LYS A 463 -37.19 -12.27 10.12
N GLY A 464 -36.24 -13.17 9.91
CA GLY A 464 -36.35 -14.14 8.83
C GLY A 464 -36.27 -13.46 7.45
N PHE A 465 -35.84 -14.20 6.45
CA PHE A 465 -35.74 -13.68 5.09
C PHE A 465 -37.01 -14.07 4.33
N ASP A 466 -37.95 -13.13 4.19
CA ASP A 466 -39.17 -13.28 3.38
C ASP A 466 -38.82 -13.25 1.88
N LEU A 467 -39.42 -14.16 1.10
CA LEU A 467 -39.19 -14.30 -0.34
C LEU A 467 -39.37 -12.97 -1.08
N ALA A 468 -38.45 -12.68 -2.01
CA ALA A 468 -38.54 -11.50 -2.86
C ALA A 468 -39.82 -11.52 -3.70
N GLU A 469 -40.53 -10.39 -3.76
CA GLU A 469 -41.68 -10.24 -4.65
C GLU A 469 -41.21 -10.04 -6.09
N GLY A 470 -41.66 -10.90 -7.01
CA GLY A 470 -41.44 -10.73 -8.46
C GLY A 470 -40.24 -11.45 -9.06
N GLU A 471 -39.28 -11.91 -8.24
CA GLU A 471 -38.13 -12.72 -8.69
C GLU A 471 -37.94 -13.95 -7.81
N ASP A 472 -38.39 -15.12 -8.27
CA ASP A 472 -38.29 -16.36 -7.49
C ASP A 472 -36.88 -16.97 -7.53
N GLU A 473 -36.15 -16.76 -8.64
CA GLU A 473 -34.85 -17.41 -8.89
C GLU A 473 -33.94 -16.52 -9.72
N ILE A 474 -32.65 -16.52 -9.35
CA ILE A 474 -31.57 -15.96 -10.14
C ILE A 474 -30.84 -17.07 -10.89
N VAL A 475 -30.43 -16.77 -12.12
CA VAL A 475 -29.48 -17.58 -12.88
C VAL A 475 -28.14 -16.84 -12.94
N ILE A 476 -27.08 -17.55 -12.60
CA ILE A 476 -25.70 -17.09 -12.74
C ILE A 476 -25.03 -18.00 -13.76
N GLU A 477 -24.43 -17.42 -14.79
CA GLU A 477 -23.69 -18.12 -15.83
C GLU A 477 -22.25 -17.61 -15.81
N LEU A 478 -21.29 -18.53 -15.93
CA LEU A 478 -19.90 -18.15 -16.20
C LEU A 478 -19.76 -17.86 -17.70
N GLY A 479 -18.96 -16.85 -18.04
CA GLY A 479 -18.59 -16.58 -19.43
C GLY A 479 -17.86 -17.76 -20.10
N ASP A 480 -17.63 -17.65 -21.40
CA ASP A 480 -17.02 -18.70 -22.24
C ASP A 480 -15.61 -19.14 -21.76
N ASP A 481 -14.96 -18.36 -20.90
CA ASP A 481 -13.65 -18.63 -20.29
C ASP A 481 -13.72 -19.23 -18.87
N GLY A 482 -14.92 -19.37 -18.29
CA GLY A 482 -15.13 -19.90 -16.93
C GLY A 482 -14.66 -18.98 -15.81
N SER A 483 -14.40 -17.70 -16.09
CA SER A 483 -13.83 -16.75 -15.12
C SER A 483 -14.85 -16.39 -14.02
N ALA A 484 -14.46 -16.57 -12.76
CA ALA A 484 -15.24 -16.18 -11.58
C ALA A 484 -15.06 -14.69 -11.21
N GLU A 485 -14.46 -13.89 -12.09
CA GLU A 485 -14.11 -12.48 -11.84
C GLU A 485 -15.35 -11.58 -11.62
N ASP A 486 -16.52 -12.01 -12.09
CA ASP A 486 -17.77 -11.25 -12.00
C ASP A 486 -18.63 -11.59 -10.77
N ILE A 487 -18.24 -12.55 -9.93
CA ILE A 487 -19.08 -13.01 -8.81
C ILE A 487 -18.48 -12.62 -7.46
N ALA A 488 -19.11 -11.64 -6.80
CA ALA A 488 -18.82 -11.28 -5.43
C ALA A 488 -19.68 -12.09 -4.43
N PHE A 489 -19.03 -12.78 -3.50
CA PHE A 489 -19.69 -13.43 -2.36
C PHE A 489 -19.57 -12.58 -1.11
N LEU A 490 -20.71 -12.23 -0.54
CA LEU A 490 -20.80 -11.75 0.83
C LEU A 490 -21.30 -12.90 1.71
N THR A 491 -20.39 -13.49 2.48
CA THR A 491 -20.71 -14.60 3.40
C THR A 491 -20.71 -14.11 4.85
N PHE A 492 -21.77 -14.43 5.60
CA PHE A 492 -21.96 -14.00 6.99
C PHE A 492 -22.40 -15.12 7.92
#